data_AF-A0A942LYN7-F1
#
_entry.id   AF-A0A942LYN7-F1
#
_cell.length_a   1.000
_cell.length_b   1.000
_cell.length_c   1.000
_cell.angle_alpha   90.00
_cell.angle_beta   90.00
_cell.angle_gamma   90.00
#
_symmetry.space_group_name_H-M   'P 1'
#
loop_
_entity.id
_entity.type
_entity.pdbx_description
1 polymer ?
#
loop_
_entity_poly.entity_id
_entity_poly.type
_entity_poly.pdbx_seq_one_letter_code
_entity_poly.pdbx_strand_id
1 'polypeptide(L)'
;MYGVCLRYAQHYDESQDLLQEGFIKVFANLKSYRGEGDLEGWIRRIMINTAIEKYRQKLKEMTVFNDETNLNYSENNLGLEYLNLSDLLELIQSLPMQYRLIFNLYAMEGYSHKEISEQLNITESTSRSNLARARSILQKALVEEQKVVQKVV
;
A
#
# COMPACT_ATOMS: atom_id res chain seq x y z
N MET A 1 6.90 11.37 -6.85
CA MET A 1 6.17 11.42 -5.56
C MET A 1 4.68 11.19 -5.70
N TYR A 2 3.97 11.82 -6.64
CA TYR A 2 2.53 11.57 -6.83
C TYR A 2 2.16 10.08 -7.02
N GLY A 3 2.94 9.34 -7.82
CA GLY A 3 2.79 7.88 -7.94
C GLY A 3 2.98 7.10 -6.63
N VAL A 4 3.77 7.61 -5.68
CA VAL A 4 3.87 7.03 -4.33
C VAL A 4 2.52 7.19 -3.62
N CYS A 5 1.98 8.42 -3.59
CA CYS A 5 0.70 8.72 -2.96
C CYS A 5 -0.48 7.95 -3.57
N LEU A 6 -0.50 7.79 -4.90
CA LEU A 6 -1.53 7.03 -5.62
C LEU A 6 -1.62 5.57 -5.16
N ARG A 7 -0.50 4.94 -4.80
CA ARG A 7 -0.48 3.57 -4.30
C ARG A 7 -1.13 3.41 -2.94
N TYR A 8 -1.07 4.44 -2.09
CA TYR A 8 -1.63 4.40 -0.74
C TYR A 8 -3.09 4.90 -0.67
N ALA A 9 -3.45 5.85 -1.54
CA ALA A 9 -4.79 6.41 -1.62
C ALA A 9 -5.79 5.44 -2.28
N GLN A 10 -7.07 5.58 -1.93
CA GLN A 10 -8.17 4.87 -2.61
C GLN A 10 -8.62 5.62 -3.88
N HIS A 11 -8.56 6.95 -3.85
CA HIS A 11 -9.02 7.82 -4.94
C HIS A 11 -8.01 8.94 -5.22
N TYR A 12 -8.14 9.57 -6.38
CA TYR A 12 -7.24 10.66 -6.80
C TYR A 12 -7.20 11.83 -5.81
N ASP A 13 -8.34 12.27 -5.28
CA ASP A 13 -8.41 13.37 -4.33
C ASP A 13 -7.61 13.06 -3.05
N GLU A 14 -7.77 11.84 -2.52
CA GLU A 14 -7.01 11.39 -1.34
C GLU A 14 -5.50 11.36 -1.62
N SER A 15 -5.09 11.03 -2.84
CA SER A 15 -3.67 11.05 -3.24
C SER A 15 -3.11 12.46 -3.36
N GLN A 16 -3.92 13.43 -3.78
CA GLN A 16 -3.55 14.84 -3.87
C GLN A 16 -3.40 15.44 -2.47
N ASP A 17 -4.31 15.13 -1.54
CA ASP A 17 -4.20 15.51 -0.13
C ASP A 17 -2.92 14.97 0.49
N LEU A 18 -2.64 13.66 0.29
CA LEU A 18 -1.42 13.02 0.80
C LEU A 18 -0.16 13.69 0.23
N LEU A 19 -0.17 14.04 -1.06
CA LEU A 19 0.94 14.72 -1.70
C LEU A 19 1.15 16.12 -1.10
N GLN A 20 0.07 16.87 -0.92
CA GLN A 20 0.11 18.22 -0.37
C GLN A 20 0.63 18.21 1.07
N GLU A 21 0.02 17.40 1.95
CA GLU A 21 0.43 17.28 3.35
C GLU A 21 1.87 16.77 3.47
N GLY A 22 2.24 15.80 2.63
CA GLY A 22 3.61 15.28 2.57
C GLY A 22 4.62 16.36 2.22
N PHE A 23 4.33 17.21 1.22
CA PHE A 23 5.23 18.32 0.87
C PHE A 23 5.29 19.42 1.94
N ILE A 24 4.17 19.71 2.61
CA ILE A 24 4.19 20.61 3.78
C ILE A 24 5.19 20.09 4.82
N LYS A 25 5.15 18.78 5.12
CA LYS A 25 6.11 18.13 6.05
C LYS A 25 7.54 18.11 5.52
N VAL A 26 7.75 17.92 4.21
CA VAL A 26 9.07 18.02 3.57
C VAL A 26 9.68 19.40 3.81
N PHE A 27 8.95 20.48 3.51
CA PHE A 27 9.47 21.83 3.67
C PHE A 27 9.67 22.19 5.15
N ALA A 28 8.77 21.76 6.02
CA ALA A 28 8.90 21.97 7.48
C ALA A 28 10.15 21.27 8.05
N ASN A 29 10.50 20.10 7.52
CA ASN A 29 11.64 19.30 7.99
C ASN A 29 12.90 19.45 7.12
N LEU A 30 12.91 20.33 6.13
CA LEU A 30 14.00 20.44 5.16
C LEU A 30 15.38 20.67 5.82
N LYS A 31 15.41 21.42 6.92
CA LYS A 31 16.63 21.69 7.71
C LYS A 31 17.24 20.44 8.36
N SER A 32 16.46 19.37 8.53
CA SER A 32 16.91 18.10 9.09
C SER A 32 17.56 17.17 8.07
N TYR A 33 17.39 17.45 6.77
CA TYR A 33 18.04 16.68 5.73
C TYR A 33 19.54 17.01 5.74
N ARG A 34 20.36 16.02 6.10
CA ARG A 34 21.81 16.18 6.28
C ARG A 34 22.61 16.14 4.98
N GLY A 35 21.94 15.95 3.83
CA GLY A 35 22.62 15.70 2.55
C GLY A 35 23.24 14.31 2.43
N GLU A 36 23.01 13.44 3.42
CA GLU A 36 23.47 12.06 3.43
C GLU A 36 22.39 11.16 2.78
N GLY A 37 22.76 10.51 1.67
CA GLY A 37 21.84 9.66 0.90
C GLY A 37 20.99 10.43 -0.12
N ASP A 38 20.15 9.69 -0.83
CA ASP A 38 19.31 10.24 -1.90
C ASP A 38 18.15 11.09 -1.36
N LEU A 39 18.05 12.32 -1.87
CA LEU A 39 16.98 13.26 -1.54
C LEU A 39 15.61 12.68 -1.91
N GLU A 40 15.50 11.96 -3.03
CA GLU A 40 14.23 11.34 -3.42
C GLU A 40 13.80 10.30 -2.38
N GLY A 41 14.72 9.44 -1.92
CA GLY A 41 14.48 8.50 -0.83
C GLY A 41 14.04 9.15 0.48
N TRP A 42 14.64 10.29 0.85
CA TRP A 42 14.24 11.05 2.04
C TRP A 42 12.81 11.61 1.91
N ILE A 43 12.48 12.24 0.78
CA ILE A 43 11.14 12.75 0.48
C ILE A 43 10.12 11.61 0.45
N ARG A 44 10.46 10.49 -0.20
CA ARG A 44 9.62 9.29 -0.29
C ARG A 44 9.25 8.77 1.10
N ARG A 45 10.20 8.72 2.03
CA ARG A 45 9.95 8.32 3.42
C ARG A 45 8.93 9.24 4.11
N ILE A 46 9.01 10.55 3.89
CA ILE A 46 8.03 11.50 4.42
C ILE A 46 6.63 11.24 3.84
N MET A 47 6.54 10.96 2.53
CA MET A 47 5.26 10.63 1.88
C MET A 47 4.64 9.36 2.46
N ILE A 48 5.43 8.29 2.65
CA ILE A 48 4.96 7.03 3.22
C ILE A 48 4.52 7.21 4.67
N ASN A 49 5.30 7.91 5.48
CA ASN A 49 4.94 8.20 6.87
C ASN A 49 3.64 9.00 6.97
N THR A 50 3.43 9.96 6.05
CA THR A 50 2.19 10.72 5.96
C THR A 50 0.99 9.81 5.65
N ALA A 51 1.16 8.85 4.73
CA ALA A 51 0.12 7.87 4.45
C ALA A 51 -0.19 6.94 5.65
N ILE A 52 0.83 6.51 6.39
CA ILE A 52 0.66 5.70 7.62
C ILE A 52 -0.08 6.50 8.69
N GLU A 53 0.25 7.79 8.87
CA GLU A 53 -0.43 8.67 9.82
C GLU A 53 -1.91 8.83 9.48
N LYS A 54 -2.24 9.10 8.20
CA LYS A 54 -3.63 9.19 7.72
C LYS A 54 -4.40 7.88 7.94
N TYR A 55 -3.76 6.74 7.69
CA TYR A 55 -4.33 5.42 8.00
C TYR A 55 -4.66 5.27 9.49
N ARG A 56 -3.72 5.61 10.38
CA ARG A 56 -3.93 5.53 11.83
C ARG A 56 -5.05 6.45 12.31
N GLN A 57 -5.20 7.63 11.71
CA GLN A 57 -6.31 8.54 11.99
C GLN A 57 -7.64 7.92 11.58
N LYS A 58 -7.74 7.41 10.35
CA LYS A 58 -8.96 6.76 9.85
C LYS A 58 -9.35 5.51 10.66
N LEU A 59 -8.37 4.73 11.13
CA LEU A 59 -8.64 3.59 12.00
C LEU A 59 -9.26 4.01 13.35
N LYS A 60 -8.82 5.14 13.92
CA LYS A 60 -9.39 5.70 15.16
C LYS A 60 -10.84 6.16 14.95
N GLU A 61 -11.16 6.68 13.78
CA GLU A 61 -12.53 7.06 13.42
C GLU A 61 -13.43 5.84 13.19
N MET A 62 -12.84 4.72 12.76
CA MET A 62 -13.53 3.50 12.34
C MET A 62 -13.71 2.45 13.42
N THR A 63 -13.40 2.68 14.71
CA THR A 63 -13.38 1.66 15.77
C THR A 63 -14.70 0.88 15.96
N VAL A 64 -14.98 -0.08 15.08
CA VAL A 64 -15.78 -1.32 15.16
C VAL A 64 -15.27 -2.21 14.02
N PHE A 65 -15.10 -3.51 14.27
CA PHE A 65 -14.59 -4.57 13.38
C PHE A 65 -13.08 -4.84 13.46
N ASN A 66 -12.71 -5.53 14.55
CA ASN A 66 -11.75 -6.63 14.44
C ASN A 66 -12.48 -7.82 13.86
N ASP A 67 -12.04 -8.30 12.70
CA ASP A 67 -12.37 -9.66 12.25
C ASP A 67 -11.05 -10.40 12.04
N GLU A 68 -10.60 -11.05 13.12
CA GLU A 68 -9.49 -11.99 13.07
C GLU A 68 -9.98 -13.24 12.34
N THR A 69 -9.50 -13.47 11.12
CA THR A 69 -9.67 -14.77 10.46
C THR A 69 -8.34 -15.28 9.93
N ASN A 70 -7.84 -16.33 10.60
CA ASN A 70 -6.68 -17.11 10.16
C ASN A 70 -7.06 -17.95 8.94
N LEU A 71 -6.36 -17.75 7.82
CA LEU A 71 -6.40 -18.65 6.68
C LEU A 71 -4.97 -18.94 6.22
N ASN A 72 -4.60 -20.22 6.21
CA ASN A 72 -3.37 -20.73 5.61
C ASN A 72 -3.51 -20.73 4.09
N TYR A 73 -2.56 -20.14 3.36
CA TYR A 73 -2.51 -20.25 1.90
C TYR A 73 -1.10 -20.39 1.32
N SER A 74 -1.02 -21.18 0.26
CA SER A 74 0.13 -21.50 -0.57
C SER A 74 0.37 -20.44 -1.66
N GLU A 75 1.64 -20.17 -1.96
CA GLU A 75 2.06 -19.24 -3.00
C GLU A 75 1.85 -19.85 -4.39
N ASN A 76 0.98 -19.23 -5.19
CA ASN A 76 0.96 -19.42 -6.64
C ASN A 76 1.60 -18.20 -7.31
N ASN A 77 2.64 -18.44 -8.12
CA ASN A 77 3.22 -17.43 -9.00
C ASN A 77 2.38 -17.35 -10.27
N LEU A 78 1.74 -16.20 -10.52
CA LEU A 78 1.05 -15.89 -11.77
C LEU A 78 1.97 -15.03 -12.64
N GLY A 79 2.16 -15.43 -13.91
CA GLY A 79 2.93 -14.67 -14.90
C GLY A 79 2.20 -13.39 -15.29
N LEU A 80 2.88 -12.25 -15.21
CA LEU A 80 2.33 -10.89 -15.36
C LEU A 80 2.64 -10.28 -16.74
N GLU A 81 2.64 -11.07 -17.83
CA GLU A 81 3.13 -10.62 -19.14
C GLU A 81 2.26 -9.55 -19.86
N TYR A 82 1.08 -9.18 -19.34
CA TYR A 82 0.11 -8.33 -20.05
C TYR A 82 -0.47 -7.15 -19.25
N LEU A 83 0.07 -6.81 -18.08
CA LEU A 83 -0.50 -5.72 -17.26
C LEU A 83 0.18 -4.38 -17.55
N ASN A 84 -0.60 -3.37 -17.92
CA ASN A 84 -0.09 -2.01 -17.94
C ASN A 84 0.02 -1.47 -16.51
N LEU A 85 0.86 -0.45 -16.33
CA LEU A 85 1.08 0.19 -15.01
C LEU A 85 -0.21 0.80 -14.43
N SER A 86 -1.12 1.27 -15.30
CA SER A 86 -2.45 1.78 -14.93
C SER A 86 -3.29 0.70 -14.27
N ASP A 87 -3.34 -0.48 -14.89
CA ASP A 87 -4.22 -1.59 -14.49
C ASP A 87 -3.75 -2.13 -13.14
N LEU A 88 -2.43 -2.25 -12.95
CA LEU A 88 -1.85 -2.61 -11.66
C LEU A 88 -2.18 -1.59 -10.56
N LEU A 89 -2.16 -0.30 -10.88
CA LEU A 89 -2.49 0.75 -9.92
C LEU A 89 -3.96 0.68 -9.51
N GLU A 90 -4.87 0.50 -10.46
CA GLU A 90 -6.31 0.36 -10.18
C GLU A 90 -6.59 -0.87 -9.31
N LEU A 91 -5.93 -1.99 -9.60
CA LEU A 91 -6.03 -3.20 -8.78
C LEU A 91 -5.56 -2.96 -7.34
N ILE A 92 -4.43 -2.27 -7.15
CA ILE A 92 -3.94 -1.89 -5.83
C ILE A 92 -4.94 -0.93 -5.13
N GLN A 93 -5.51 0.04 -5.86
CA GLN A 93 -6.51 0.96 -5.31
C GLN A 93 -7.83 0.27 -4.94
N SER A 94 -8.18 -0.84 -5.62
CA SER A 94 -9.36 -1.65 -5.30
C SER A 94 -9.25 -2.38 -3.94
N LEU A 95 -8.03 -2.60 -3.43
CA LEU A 95 -7.83 -3.30 -2.17
C LEU A 95 -8.45 -2.53 -1.00
N PRO A 96 -9.04 -3.24 -0.01
CA PRO A 96 -9.36 -2.65 1.28
C PRO A 96 -8.13 -1.98 1.89
N MET A 97 -8.35 -0.84 2.54
CA MET A 97 -7.30 0.05 3.03
C MET A 97 -6.18 -0.66 3.81
N GLN A 98 -6.53 -1.53 4.75
CA GLN A 98 -5.58 -2.30 5.56
C GLN A 98 -4.65 -3.18 4.70
N TYR A 99 -5.24 -3.89 3.73
CA TYR A 99 -4.52 -4.81 2.86
C TYR A 99 -3.64 -4.04 1.87
N ARG A 100 -4.14 -2.93 1.33
CA ARG A 100 -3.39 -2.02 0.45
C ARG A 100 -2.13 -1.49 1.14
N LEU A 101 -2.28 -1.00 2.37
CA LEU A 101 -1.18 -0.43 3.15
C LEU A 101 -0.07 -1.46 3.35
N ILE A 102 -0.41 -2.66 3.83
CA ILE A 102 0.55 -3.71 4.12
C ILE A 102 1.20 -4.26 2.85
N PHE A 103 0.42 -4.41 1.77
CA PHE A 103 0.94 -4.81 0.47
C PHE A 103 2.00 -3.84 -0.04
N ASN A 104 1.73 -2.52 -0.01
CA ASN A 104 2.70 -1.53 -0.45
C ASN A 104 3.95 -1.49 0.44
N LEU A 105 3.78 -1.47 1.77
CA LEU A 105 4.92 -1.45 2.69
C LEU A 105 5.85 -2.65 2.47
N TYR A 106 5.29 -3.85 2.29
CA TYR A 106 6.07 -5.05 2.07
C TYR A 106 6.62 -5.15 0.64
N ALA A 107 5.74 -5.16 -0.36
CA ALA A 107 6.10 -5.51 -1.73
C ALA A 107 6.74 -4.36 -2.52
N MET A 108 6.43 -3.11 -2.17
CA MET A 108 6.94 -1.93 -2.89
C MET A 108 8.09 -1.25 -2.15
N GLU A 109 8.00 -1.14 -0.83
CA GLU A 109 8.98 -0.41 -0.02
C GLU A 109 9.98 -1.34 0.69
N GLY A 110 9.76 -2.66 0.65
CA GLY A 110 10.71 -3.66 1.14
C GLY A 110 10.75 -3.81 2.67
N TYR A 111 9.76 -3.29 3.40
CA TYR A 111 9.68 -3.46 4.86
C TYR A 111 9.41 -4.92 5.23
N SER A 112 10.11 -5.40 6.25
CA SER A 112 9.84 -6.69 6.86
C SER A 112 8.52 -6.69 7.65
N HIS A 113 7.94 -7.87 7.89
CA HIS A 113 6.75 -7.97 8.73
C HIS A 113 6.97 -7.43 10.14
N LYS A 114 8.20 -7.54 10.67
CA LYS A 114 8.60 -6.97 11.93
C LYS A 114 8.50 -5.44 11.92
N GLU A 115 9.12 -4.78 10.95
CA GLU A 115 9.05 -3.30 10.82
C GLU A 115 7.61 -2.81 10.62
N ILE A 116 6.82 -3.51 9.81
CA ILE A 116 5.40 -3.18 9.60
C ILE A 116 4.61 -3.34 10.90
N SER A 117 4.88 -4.39 11.69
CA SER A 117 4.20 -4.64 12.96
C SER A 117 4.44 -3.50 13.96
N GLU A 118 5.68 -3.01 14.05
CA GLU A 118 6.09 -1.88 14.88
C GLU A 118 5.47 -0.57 14.37
N GLN A 119 5.50 -0.33 13.05
CA GLN A 119 4.93 0.86 12.43
C GLN A 119 3.40 0.92 12.50
N LEU A 120 2.69 -0.20 12.56
CA LEU A 120 1.23 -0.20 12.57
C LEU A 120 0.63 -0.56 13.94
N ASN A 121 1.47 -0.92 14.92
CA ASN A 121 1.05 -1.42 16.22
C ASN A 121 0.09 -2.63 16.09
N ILE A 122 0.49 -3.59 15.26
CA ILE A 122 -0.19 -4.87 15.04
C ILE A 122 0.80 -6.02 15.29
N THR A 123 0.35 -7.27 15.28
CA THR A 123 1.27 -8.42 15.34
C THR A 123 1.89 -8.71 13.97
N GLU A 124 3.07 -9.33 13.95
CA GLU A 124 3.66 -9.83 12.71
C GLU A 124 2.74 -10.85 12.00
N SER A 125 1.98 -11.65 12.76
CA SER A 125 1.00 -12.58 12.19
C SER A 125 -0.10 -11.85 11.43
N THR A 126 -0.64 -10.76 11.99
CA THR A 126 -1.63 -9.92 11.32
C THR A 126 -1.05 -9.29 10.05
N SER A 127 0.21 -8.85 10.08
CA SER A 127 0.91 -8.35 8.88
C SER A 127 0.99 -9.41 7.78
N ARG A 128 1.40 -10.64 8.11
CA ARG A 128 1.45 -11.77 7.14
C ARG A 128 0.07 -12.13 6.59
N SER A 129 -0.93 -12.26 7.45
CA SER A 129 -2.30 -12.61 7.04
C SER A 129 -2.90 -11.53 6.13
N ASN A 130 -2.67 -10.25 6.42
CA ASN A 130 -3.13 -9.15 5.58
C ASN A 130 -2.43 -9.13 4.21
N LEU A 131 -1.12 -9.40 4.17
CA LEU A 131 -0.40 -9.53 2.90
C LEU A 131 -0.95 -10.70 2.06
N ALA A 132 -1.20 -11.85 2.69
CA ALA A 132 -1.78 -13.00 2.01
C ALA A 132 -3.18 -12.70 1.45
N ARG A 133 -4.01 -11.96 2.21
CA ARG A 133 -5.33 -11.50 1.75
C ARG A 133 -5.22 -10.53 0.59
N ALA A 134 -4.31 -9.56 0.66
CA ALA A 134 -4.02 -8.64 -0.45
C ALA A 134 -3.67 -9.41 -1.73
N ARG A 135 -2.71 -10.35 -1.64
CA ARG A 135 -2.33 -11.21 -2.77
C ARG A 135 -3.50 -12.01 -3.31
N SER A 136 -4.33 -12.61 -2.46
CA SER A 136 -5.50 -13.40 -2.90
C SER A 136 -6.51 -12.55 -3.66
N ILE A 137 -6.80 -11.33 -3.19
CA ILE A 137 -7.73 -10.42 -3.87
C ILE A 137 -7.16 -10.03 -5.24
N LEU A 138 -5.88 -9.63 -5.30
CA LEU A 138 -5.23 -9.25 -6.56
C LEU A 138 -5.18 -10.42 -7.56
N GLN A 139 -4.82 -11.62 -7.11
CA GLN A 139 -4.78 -12.81 -7.98
C GLN A 139 -6.15 -13.15 -8.55
N LYS A 140 -7.23 -13.04 -7.75
CA LYS A 140 -8.59 -13.27 -8.24
C LYS A 140 -8.99 -12.25 -9.30
N ALA A 141 -8.73 -10.97 -9.04
CA ALA A 141 -9.03 -9.89 -9.99
C ALA A 141 -8.27 -10.08 -11.32
N LEU A 142 -6.99 -10.46 -11.26
CA LEU A 142 -6.18 -10.74 -12.45
C LEU A 142 -6.72 -11.92 -13.28
N VAL A 143 -7.14 -13.00 -12.62
CA VAL A 143 -7.74 -14.16 -13.31
C VAL A 143 -9.08 -13.79 -13.96
N GLU A 144 -9.86 -12.93 -13.34
CA GLU A 144 -11.12 -12.43 -13.91
C GLU A 144 -10.88 -11.54 -15.13
N GLU A 145 -9.93 -10.61 -15.07
CA GLU A 145 -9.54 -9.78 -16.21
C GLU A 145 -9.03 -10.61 -17.39
N GLN A 146 -8.15 -11.59 -17.15
CA GLN A 146 -7.66 -12.48 -18.20
C GLN A 146 -8.79 -13.28 -18.88
N LYS A 147 -9.79 -13.71 -18.12
CA LYS A 147 -10.99 -14.39 -18.67
C LYS A 147 -11.86 -13.45 -19.50
N VAL A 148 -11.91 -12.16 -19.18
CA VAL A 148 -12.64 -11.16 -19.96
C VAL A 148 -11.90 -10.89 -21.27
N VAL A 149 -10.59 -10.69 -21.24
CA VAL A 149 -9.77 -10.46 -22.45
C VAL A 149 -9.87 -11.64 -23.43
N GLN A 150 -9.81 -12.88 -22.93
CA GLN A 150 -9.96 -14.09 -23.77
C GLN A 150 -11.35 -14.30 -24.37
N LYS A 151 -12.40 -13.63 -23.86
CA LYS A 151 -13.76 -13.71 -24.42
C LYS A 151 -14.03 -12.67 -25.50
N VAL A 152 -13.25 -11.61 -25.55
CA VAL A 152 -13.47 -10.46 -26.44
C VAL A 152 -12.60 -10.54 -27.71
N VAL A 153 -11.58 -11.41 -27.70
CA VAL A 153 -10.74 -11.77 -28.86
C VAL A 153 -11.25 -13.07 -29.48
#